data_AF-A0A643FJS0-F1
#
_entry.id   AF-A0A643FJS0-F1
#
_cell.length_a   1.000
_cell.length_b   1.000
_cell.length_c   1.000
_cell.angle_alpha   90.00
_cell.angle_beta   90.00
_cell.angle_gamma   90.00
#
_symmetry.space_group_name_H-M   'P 1'
#
loop_
_entity.id
_entity.type
_entity.pdbx_description
1 polymer ?
#
loop_
_entity_poly.entity_id
_entity_poly.type
_entity_poly.pdbx_seq_one_letter_code
_entity_poly.pdbx_strand_id
1 'polypeptide(L)'
;MRQVPQVSQAVTLSQAHSVPEGGAFASPAVPVPVKPAPVQLPVVQIHSLDMEARGVGRLVNEDGSPGKVIFVEGALPGETVSYSSFKRKASFEQANLGMIKKASPMRVKPGCEYFGVCGGCSMQHLDARAQVAIKQRVLEDDLWHLSKLHPDVVFRPIAGPDWGYRYRARLTVRYVAKKGVALVGFHERKSSYVADMASCKVLPPHVSDLLVPLRELITGLSIRDRLPQVELAVGQDVTVLVLRILMPLTDADEALLRAFADQHGVQFWLQPKGPDTVVPFYPLDRELAYTLPEFNIRMPFKPTDFTQVNHQINRALIGRALRLLDARPDERLLDLFCGIGNFTLPLATRGRSVMGIEGSEALTTRALANAVINGLNHKTEFACRNLFEVGAEDIAALGRFDRWLIDPPREGALAVSKALGELAQAGSDVLPKRIVYVSCNPATLARDAGLLVHEAGYRLSGAGVVNMFPHTSHVESIAVFDRG
;
A
#
# COMPACT_ATOMS: atom_id res chain seq x y z
N MET A 1 48.72 26.33 -37.51
CA MET A 1 49.19 27.48 -38.32
C MET A 1 48.79 28.76 -37.61
N ARG A 2 49.80 29.60 -37.28
CA ARG A 2 49.77 31.01 -36.82
C ARG A 2 49.09 31.29 -35.46
N GLN A 3 49.86 31.46 -34.39
CA GLN A 3 50.55 32.69 -33.94
C GLN A 3 49.59 33.84 -33.58
N VAL A 4 49.44 34.02 -32.24
CA VAL A 4 49.54 35.24 -31.39
C VAL A 4 50.20 36.48 -32.06
N PRO A 5 50.21 37.72 -31.50
CA PRO A 5 49.51 38.30 -30.32
C PRO A 5 49.05 39.79 -30.44
N GLN A 6 48.42 40.30 -29.34
CA GLN A 6 48.64 41.62 -28.66
C GLN A 6 48.09 42.95 -29.26
N VAL A 7 47.19 43.67 -28.54
CA VAL A 7 47.44 44.79 -27.55
C VAL A 7 47.76 46.11 -28.30
N SER A 8 47.25 47.31 -28.03
CA SER A 8 46.42 47.94 -27.00
C SER A 8 46.30 49.44 -27.36
N GLN A 9 45.34 50.14 -26.75
CA GLN A 9 45.30 51.60 -26.50
C GLN A 9 45.16 52.53 -27.72
N ALA A 10 44.74 53.78 -27.58
CA ALA A 10 43.77 54.50 -26.75
C ALA A 10 43.84 55.97 -27.23
N VAL A 11 42.83 56.76 -26.88
CA VAL A 11 42.85 58.25 -26.79
C VAL A 11 42.60 59.05 -28.08
N THR A 12 41.34 59.47 -28.20
CA THR A 12 40.79 60.82 -28.50
C THR A 12 41.72 61.95 -28.94
N LEU A 13 41.28 62.74 -29.95
CA LEU A 13 40.89 64.15 -29.78
C LEU A 13 40.33 64.79 -31.08
N SER A 14 39.29 65.63 -30.90
CA SER A 14 39.01 66.88 -31.64
C SER A 14 38.63 66.73 -33.14
N GLN A 15 37.50 67.22 -33.67
CA GLN A 15 37.05 68.61 -33.71
C GLN A 15 35.67 68.71 -34.39
N ALA A 16 35.03 69.87 -34.26
CA ALA A 16 33.64 70.18 -34.57
C ALA A 16 33.27 70.20 -36.07
N HIS A 17 31.97 70.03 -36.38
CA HIS A 17 31.15 71.05 -37.08
C HIS A 17 29.71 70.57 -37.41
N SER A 18 28.76 71.46 -37.07
CA SER A 18 27.49 71.80 -37.74
C SER A 18 26.43 70.73 -38.10
N VAL A 19 25.26 70.96 -37.52
CA VAL A 19 23.91 70.41 -37.81
C VAL A 19 23.44 70.78 -39.23
N PRO A 20 22.60 69.94 -39.88
CA PRO A 20 21.26 70.40 -40.19
C PRO A 20 20.15 69.38 -39.85
N GLU A 21 18.98 69.96 -39.63
CA GLU A 21 17.71 69.40 -39.21
C GLU A 21 17.07 68.43 -40.23
N GLY A 22 16.20 67.55 -39.73
CA GLY A 22 15.13 66.98 -40.56
C GLY A 22 14.78 65.52 -40.26
N GLY A 23 13.61 65.30 -39.66
CA GLY A 23 12.92 64.01 -39.70
C GLY A 23 12.42 63.51 -38.35
N ALA A 24 11.23 63.94 -37.94
CA ALA A 24 10.49 63.29 -36.86
C ALA A 24 10.10 61.86 -37.27
N PHE A 25 10.86 60.86 -36.82
CA PHE A 25 10.44 59.46 -36.87
C PHE A 25 9.58 59.17 -35.64
N ALA A 26 8.28 58.95 -35.85
CA ALA A 26 7.41 58.37 -34.85
C ALA A 26 7.96 56.98 -34.45
N SER A 27 8.27 56.81 -33.16
CA SER A 27 8.63 55.49 -32.62
C SER A 27 7.42 54.54 -32.74
N PRO A 28 7.59 53.30 -33.23
CA PRO A 28 6.52 52.32 -33.21
C PRO A 28 6.18 52.00 -31.75
N ALA A 29 4.90 52.13 -31.39
CA ALA A 29 4.40 51.76 -30.08
C ALA A 29 4.73 50.29 -29.78
N VAL A 30 5.45 50.05 -28.69
CA VAL A 30 5.69 48.70 -28.16
C VAL A 30 4.32 48.08 -27.86
N PRO A 31 3.98 46.89 -28.38
CA PRO A 31 2.72 46.25 -28.05
C PRO A 31 2.73 45.93 -26.55
N VAL A 32 1.77 46.49 -25.82
CA VAL A 32 1.49 46.10 -24.43
C VAL A 32 1.23 44.59 -24.43
N PRO A 33 1.88 43.79 -23.57
CA PRO A 33 1.62 42.36 -23.51
C PRO A 33 0.16 42.15 -23.11
N VAL A 34 -0.64 41.63 -24.05
CA VAL A 34 -2.00 41.20 -23.78
C VAL A 34 -1.91 40.10 -22.73
N LYS A 35 -2.42 40.39 -21.52
CA LYS A 35 -2.57 39.41 -20.45
C LYS A 35 -3.30 38.20 -21.04
N PRO A 36 -2.73 36.97 -21.01
CA PRO A 36 -3.42 35.83 -21.57
C PRO A 36 -4.78 35.69 -20.89
N ALA A 37 -5.84 35.59 -21.70
CA ALA A 37 -7.19 35.35 -21.21
C ALA A 37 -7.16 34.13 -20.26
N PRO A 38 -7.86 34.17 -19.11
CA PRO A 38 -7.82 33.07 -18.17
C PRO A 38 -8.26 31.79 -18.88
N VAL A 39 -7.36 30.81 -18.97
CA VAL A 39 -7.64 29.52 -19.59
C VAL A 39 -8.77 28.89 -18.79
N GLN A 40 -9.97 28.87 -19.38
CA GLN A 40 -11.15 28.34 -18.72
C GLN A 40 -11.05 26.82 -18.70
N LEU A 41 -10.71 26.27 -17.53
CA LEU A 41 -10.57 24.82 -17.36
C LEU A 41 -11.92 24.12 -17.57
N PRO A 42 -11.94 22.97 -18.28
CA PRO A 42 -13.15 22.18 -18.47
C PRO A 42 -13.70 21.70 -17.12
N VAL A 43 -15.01 21.45 -17.05
CA VAL A 43 -15.74 21.11 -15.84
C VAL A 43 -16.39 19.74 -15.99
N VAL A 44 -16.38 18.96 -14.91
CA VAL A 44 -17.02 17.64 -14.88
C VAL A 44 -17.71 17.42 -13.54
N GLN A 45 -18.82 16.68 -13.55
CA GLN A 45 -19.46 16.15 -12.34
C GLN A 45 -18.83 14.81 -11.98
N ILE A 46 -18.53 14.61 -10.71
CA ILE A 46 -17.93 13.39 -10.19
C ILE A 46 -19.02 12.50 -9.61
N HIS A 47 -19.08 11.25 -10.06
CA HIS A 47 -20.13 10.29 -9.70
C HIS A 47 -19.64 9.19 -8.76
N SER A 48 -18.39 8.76 -8.89
CA SER A 48 -17.81 7.68 -8.08
C SER A 48 -16.30 7.89 -7.88
N LEU A 49 -15.67 6.99 -7.13
CA LEU A 49 -14.20 6.86 -7.06
C LEU A 49 -13.79 5.54 -7.70
N ASP A 50 -12.60 5.52 -8.30
CA ASP A 50 -11.96 4.27 -8.73
C ASP A 50 -11.09 3.64 -7.62
N MET A 51 -10.45 2.51 -7.96
CA MET A 51 -9.49 1.77 -7.12
C MET A 51 -8.30 2.59 -6.60
N GLU A 52 -7.96 3.69 -7.29
CA GLU A 52 -6.86 4.60 -6.93
C GLU A 52 -7.37 5.83 -6.15
N ALA A 53 -8.65 5.84 -5.78
CA ALA A 53 -9.37 6.96 -5.16
C ALA A 53 -9.35 8.24 -6.00
N ARG A 54 -9.42 8.11 -7.34
CA ARG A 54 -9.62 9.23 -8.27
C ARG A 54 -11.11 9.41 -8.52
N GLY A 55 -11.56 10.66 -8.57
CA GLY A 55 -12.92 11.00 -8.93
C GLY A 55 -13.20 10.58 -10.37
N VAL A 56 -14.26 9.79 -10.59
CA VAL A 56 -14.71 9.38 -11.91
C VAL A 56 -15.88 10.24 -12.32
N GLY A 57 -15.66 11.05 -13.36
CA GLY A 57 -16.70 11.81 -14.04
C GLY A 57 -16.82 11.37 -15.49
N ARG A 58 -17.94 11.68 -16.13
CA ARG A 58 -18.14 11.40 -17.56
C ARG A 58 -18.65 12.65 -18.25
N LEU A 59 -18.05 12.97 -19.39
CA LEU A 59 -18.57 14.03 -20.27
C LEU A 59 -19.85 13.55 -20.95
N VAL A 60 -20.69 14.48 -21.37
CA VAL A 60 -21.89 14.21 -22.16
C VAL A 60 -21.59 14.63 -23.60
N ASN A 61 -21.85 13.74 -24.55
CA ASN A 61 -21.71 14.04 -25.98
C ASN A 61 -22.86 14.99 -26.42
N GLU A 62 -22.74 15.60 -27.61
CA GLU A 62 -23.77 16.52 -28.13
C GLU A 62 -25.15 15.87 -28.27
N ASP A 63 -25.20 14.55 -28.50
CA ASP A 63 -26.41 13.74 -28.60
C ASP A 63 -26.97 13.28 -27.24
N GLY A 64 -26.38 13.71 -26.13
CA GLY A 64 -26.77 13.31 -24.77
C GLY A 64 -26.24 11.95 -24.33
N SER A 65 -25.51 11.23 -25.18
CA SER A 65 -24.95 9.91 -24.83
C SER A 65 -23.75 10.02 -23.87
N PRO A 66 -23.46 8.96 -23.09
CA PRO A 66 -22.31 8.93 -22.18
C PRO A 66 -20.99 9.04 -22.97
N GLY A 67 -20.30 10.15 -22.80
CA GLY A 67 -19.04 10.44 -23.47
C GLY A 67 -17.83 9.88 -22.74
N LYS A 68 -16.70 10.57 -22.94
CA LYS A 68 -15.37 10.22 -22.43
C LYS A 68 -15.31 10.23 -20.90
N VAL A 69 -14.59 9.27 -20.31
CA VAL A 69 -14.40 9.17 -18.86
C VAL A 69 -13.23 10.05 -18.41
N ILE A 70 -13.40 10.81 -17.34
CA ILE A 70 -12.38 11.70 -16.76
C ILE A 70 -12.07 11.22 -15.34
N PHE A 71 -10.81 10.85 -15.10
CA PHE A 71 -10.29 10.51 -13.79
C PHE A 71 -9.60 11.74 -13.17
N VAL A 72 -10.17 12.30 -12.11
CA VAL A 72 -9.70 13.53 -11.47
C VAL A 72 -9.11 13.23 -10.09
N GLU A 73 -7.80 13.40 -9.94
CA GLU A 73 -7.11 13.21 -8.67
C GLU A 73 -7.53 14.26 -7.63
N GLY A 74 -8.01 13.80 -6.47
CA GLY A 74 -8.43 14.65 -5.35
C GLY A 74 -9.89 15.11 -5.40
N ALA A 75 -10.64 14.74 -6.45
CA ALA A 75 -12.07 15.03 -6.54
C ALA A 75 -12.91 13.91 -5.94
N LEU A 76 -14.07 14.25 -5.37
CA LEU A 76 -14.94 13.34 -4.62
C LEU A 76 -16.33 13.17 -5.27
N PRO A 77 -17.04 12.06 -5.01
CA PRO A 77 -18.41 11.88 -5.48
C PRO A 77 -19.35 12.99 -5.00
N GLY A 78 -20.20 13.45 -5.90
CA GLY A 78 -21.13 14.57 -5.69
C GLY A 78 -20.54 15.95 -6.00
N GLU A 79 -19.25 16.02 -6.35
CA GLU A 79 -18.62 17.30 -6.69
C GLU A 79 -18.84 17.71 -8.14
N THR A 80 -18.79 19.02 -8.36
CA THR A 80 -18.59 19.62 -9.67
C THR A 80 -17.27 20.36 -9.64
N VAL A 81 -16.34 19.95 -10.48
CA VAL A 81 -14.95 20.44 -10.43
C VAL A 81 -14.46 20.84 -11.80
N SER A 82 -13.60 21.87 -11.86
CA SER A 82 -12.75 22.04 -13.03
C SER A 82 -11.52 21.15 -12.93
N TYR A 83 -10.95 20.77 -14.06
CA TYR A 83 -9.82 19.83 -14.10
C TYR A 83 -8.78 20.20 -15.17
N SER A 84 -7.53 19.78 -14.95
CA SER A 84 -6.44 19.92 -15.92
C SER A 84 -5.85 18.56 -16.28
N SER A 85 -6.06 18.12 -17.52
CA SER A 85 -5.60 16.81 -17.97
C SER A 85 -4.08 16.80 -18.15
N PHE A 86 -3.41 15.80 -17.55
CA PHE A 86 -1.99 15.53 -17.79
C PHE A 86 -1.79 14.30 -18.69
N LYS A 87 -2.82 13.49 -18.90
CA LYS A 87 -2.82 12.35 -19.82
C LYS A 87 -4.15 12.24 -20.53
N ARG A 88 -4.13 12.14 -21.85
CA ARG A 88 -5.34 12.00 -22.68
C ARG A 88 -5.21 10.77 -23.57
N LYS A 89 -6.24 9.92 -23.57
CA LYS A 89 -6.47 8.83 -24.53
C LYS A 89 -7.82 9.03 -25.21
N ALA A 90 -8.18 8.17 -26.16
CA ALA A 90 -9.47 8.26 -26.85
C ALA A 90 -10.66 8.06 -25.88
N SER A 91 -10.62 7.00 -25.06
CA SER A 91 -11.72 6.63 -24.16
C SER A 91 -11.68 7.31 -22.78
N PHE A 92 -10.52 7.83 -22.36
CA PHE A 92 -10.38 8.45 -21.04
C PHE A 92 -9.31 9.54 -20.93
N GLU A 93 -9.38 10.33 -19.85
CA GLU A 93 -8.34 11.27 -19.43
C GLU A 93 -7.97 11.08 -17.96
N GLN A 94 -6.72 11.37 -17.62
CA GLN A 94 -6.29 11.56 -16.23
C GLN A 94 -5.96 13.04 -16.02
N ALA A 95 -6.47 13.59 -14.93
CA ALA A 95 -6.43 15.00 -14.66
C ALA A 95 -6.17 15.30 -13.18
N ASN A 96 -5.63 16.48 -12.93
CA ASN A 96 -5.54 17.05 -11.59
C ASN A 96 -6.79 17.89 -11.32
N LEU A 97 -7.23 17.89 -10.07
CA LEU A 97 -8.28 18.79 -9.59
C LEU A 97 -7.84 20.26 -9.76
N GLY A 98 -8.70 21.04 -10.41
CA GLY A 98 -8.62 22.50 -10.45
C GLY A 98 -9.44 23.12 -9.32
N MET A 99 -10.51 23.82 -9.68
CA MET A 99 -11.40 24.48 -8.73
C MET A 99 -12.62 23.60 -8.42
N ILE A 100 -12.95 23.46 -7.14
CA ILE A 100 -14.20 22.85 -6.72
C ILE A 100 -15.32 23.91 -6.83
N LYS A 101 -16.24 23.72 -7.78
CA LYS A 101 -17.41 24.61 -7.95
C LYS A 101 -18.54 24.24 -7.01
N LYS A 102 -18.72 22.94 -6.75
CA LYS A 102 -19.65 22.39 -5.77
C LYS A 102 -18.93 21.31 -4.99
N ALA A 103 -18.75 21.50 -3.69
CA ALA A 103 -18.06 20.56 -2.81
C ALA A 103 -19.00 19.42 -2.37
N SER A 104 -18.42 18.25 -2.13
CA SER A 104 -19.13 17.11 -1.55
C SER A 104 -19.34 17.34 -0.06
N PRO A 105 -20.49 16.97 0.52
CA PRO A 105 -20.69 17.02 1.96
C PRO A 105 -19.74 16.07 2.72
N MET A 106 -19.15 15.09 2.04
CA MET A 106 -18.18 14.17 2.62
C MET A 106 -16.73 14.71 2.58
N ARG A 107 -16.50 15.88 1.98
CA ARG A 107 -15.17 16.48 1.94
C ARG A 107 -14.81 17.02 3.32
N VAL A 108 -13.63 16.66 3.80
CA VAL A 108 -13.06 17.17 5.06
C VAL A 108 -11.70 17.80 4.82
N LYS A 109 -11.27 18.64 5.76
CA LYS A 109 -9.89 19.13 5.78
C LYS A 109 -8.96 17.95 6.19
N PRO A 110 -7.92 17.64 5.41
CA PRO A 110 -6.94 16.62 5.78
C PRO A 110 -6.37 16.83 7.18
N GLY A 111 -6.27 15.75 7.96
CA GLY A 111 -5.72 15.79 9.31
C GLY A 111 -4.20 15.96 9.33
N CYS A 112 -3.48 15.48 8.31
CA CYS A 112 -2.03 15.61 8.17
C CYS A 112 -1.67 16.85 7.35
N GLU A 113 -0.76 17.68 7.87
CA GLU A 113 -0.26 18.87 7.17
C GLU A 113 0.53 18.54 5.90
N TYR A 114 1.15 17.35 5.84
CA TYR A 114 1.91 16.89 4.68
C TYR A 114 1.04 16.27 3.59
N PHE A 115 -0.28 16.17 3.80
CA PHE A 115 -1.19 15.64 2.79
C PHE A 115 -1.19 16.52 1.54
N GLY A 116 -1.10 15.89 0.36
CA GLY A 116 -0.95 16.58 -0.92
C GLY A 116 0.50 16.67 -1.40
N VAL A 117 1.48 16.61 -0.50
CA VAL A 117 2.91 16.51 -0.83
C VAL A 117 3.40 15.08 -0.63
N CYS A 118 3.18 14.51 0.56
CA CYS A 118 3.53 13.13 0.87
C CYS A 118 2.68 12.12 0.08
N GLY A 119 3.34 11.11 -0.48
CA GLY A 119 2.72 10.03 -1.26
C GLY A 119 2.02 8.94 -0.45
N GLY A 120 2.13 8.97 0.89
CA GLY A 120 1.64 7.89 1.75
C GLY A 120 0.11 7.79 1.89
N CYS A 121 -0.63 8.89 1.71
CA CYS A 121 -2.08 8.91 1.83
C CYS A 121 -2.73 9.52 0.58
N SER A 122 -3.89 9.00 0.18
CA SER A 122 -4.65 9.47 -0.98
C SER A 122 -6.04 10.00 -0.64
N MET A 123 -6.61 9.66 0.52
CA MET A 123 -8.02 9.91 0.83
C MET A 123 -8.28 10.80 2.06
N GLN A 124 -7.28 11.48 2.63
CA GLN A 124 -7.52 12.29 3.85
C GLN A 124 -8.47 13.49 3.65
N HIS A 125 -8.75 13.87 2.40
CA HIS A 125 -9.72 14.91 2.07
C HIS A 125 -11.18 14.38 2.05
N LEU A 126 -11.38 13.09 2.29
CA LEU A 126 -12.66 12.41 2.40
C LEU A 126 -12.88 11.96 3.85
N ASP A 127 -14.08 12.18 4.39
CA ASP A 127 -14.49 11.70 5.71
C ASP A 127 -14.19 10.20 5.88
N ALA A 128 -13.69 9.81 7.06
CA ALA A 128 -13.23 8.44 7.29
C ALA A 128 -14.35 7.40 7.16
N ARG A 129 -15.58 7.71 7.57
CA ARG A 129 -16.72 6.79 7.42
C ARG A 129 -17.11 6.66 5.96
N ALA A 130 -17.07 7.78 5.23
CA ALA A 130 -17.31 7.78 3.79
C ALA A 130 -16.24 6.99 3.01
N GLN A 131 -14.97 6.99 3.45
CA GLN A 131 -13.93 6.15 2.86
C GLN A 131 -14.32 4.67 2.91
N VAL A 132 -14.79 4.17 4.06
CA VAL A 132 -15.19 2.76 4.22
C VAL A 132 -16.36 2.42 3.28
N ALA A 133 -17.37 3.28 3.21
CA ALA A 133 -18.52 3.08 2.31
C ALA A 133 -18.09 3.04 0.83
N ILE A 134 -17.17 3.91 0.42
CA ILE A 134 -16.66 3.92 -0.94
C ILE A 134 -15.84 2.67 -1.24
N LYS A 135 -14.99 2.22 -0.32
CA LYS A 135 -14.24 0.96 -0.48
C LYS A 135 -15.18 -0.24 -0.62
N GLN A 136 -16.26 -0.27 0.15
CA GLN A 136 -17.30 -1.29 0.05
C GLN A 136 -17.96 -1.26 -1.34
N ARG A 137 -18.29 -0.07 -1.84
CA ARG A 137 -18.86 0.09 -3.18
C ARG A 137 -17.93 -0.38 -4.28
N VAL A 138 -16.63 -0.10 -4.15
CA VAL A 138 -15.60 -0.55 -5.08
C VAL A 138 -15.55 -2.08 -5.19
N LEU A 139 -15.62 -2.81 -4.07
CA LEU A 139 -15.71 -4.27 -4.09
C LEU A 139 -16.98 -4.76 -4.82
N GLU A 140 -18.14 -4.16 -4.54
CA GLU A 140 -19.40 -4.51 -5.20
C GLU A 140 -19.36 -4.26 -6.71
N ASP A 141 -18.82 -3.12 -7.13
CA ASP A 141 -18.67 -2.76 -8.54
C ASP A 141 -17.72 -3.73 -9.25
N ASP A 142 -16.59 -4.11 -8.63
CA ASP A 142 -15.66 -5.09 -9.21
C ASP A 142 -16.31 -6.48 -9.38
N LEU A 143 -17.01 -6.99 -8.36
CA LEU A 143 -17.75 -8.25 -8.43
C LEU A 143 -18.79 -8.25 -9.56
N TRP A 144 -19.55 -7.16 -9.70
CA TRP A 144 -20.57 -7.06 -10.73
C TRP A 144 -19.97 -6.88 -12.14
N HIS A 145 -19.01 -5.98 -12.29
CA HIS A 145 -18.50 -5.62 -13.60
C HIS A 145 -17.56 -6.68 -14.18
N LEU A 146 -16.75 -7.35 -13.34
CA LEU A 146 -15.75 -8.33 -13.78
C LEU A 146 -16.28 -9.76 -13.83
N SER A 147 -17.19 -10.14 -12.92
CA SER A 147 -17.66 -11.54 -12.83
C SER A 147 -19.18 -11.73 -12.75
N LYS A 148 -19.96 -10.64 -12.83
CA LYS A 148 -21.44 -10.68 -12.78
C LYS A 148 -21.97 -11.33 -11.50
N LEU A 149 -21.27 -11.11 -10.39
CA LEU A 149 -21.62 -11.70 -9.10
C LEU A 149 -22.26 -10.66 -8.17
N HIS A 150 -23.25 -11.14 -7.40
CA HIS A 150 -23.76 -10.47 -6.23
C HIS A 150 -23.59 -11.41 -5.03
N PRO A 151 -23.00 -10.96 -3.91
CA PRO A 151 -22.98 -11.77 -2.71
C PRO A 151 -24.38 -11.86 -2.11
N ASP A 152 -24.75 -13.04 -1.59
CA ASP A 152 -26.04 -13.21 -0.89
C ASP A 152 -26.14 -12.26 0.32
N VAL A 153 -25.01 -12.07 1.02
CA VAL A 153 -24.89 -11.17 2.16
C VAL A 153 -23.73 -10.20 1.98
N VAL A 154 -24.02 -8.91 2.01
CA VAL A 154 -22.99 -7.87 2.16
C VAL A 154 -22.65 -7.73 3.64
N PHE A 155 -21.43 -8.08 4.02
CA PHE A 155 -21.00 -8.00 5.41
C PHE A 155 -20.79 -6.55 5.85
N ARG A 156 -21.07 -6.28 7.12
CA ARG A 156 -20.65 -5.02 7.75
C ARG A 156 -19.12 -4.89 7.63
N PRO A 157 -18.59 -3.74 7.15
CA PRO A 157 -17.16 -3.55 7.03
C PRO A 157 -16.44 -3.69 8.37
N ILE A 158 -15.24 -4.29 8.35
CA ILE A 158 -14.31 -4.24 9.48
C ILE A 158 -13.57 -2.92 9.40
N ALA A 159 -13.67 -2.10 10.44
CA ALA A 159 -12.97 -0.84 10.56
C ALA A 159 -12.51 -0.61 12.01
N GLY A 160 -11.55 0.28 12.19
CA GLY A 160 -10.93 0.58 13.48
C GLY A 160 -10.38 2.00 13.46
N PRO A 161 -9.35 2.31 14.26
CA PRO A 161 -8.79 3.66 14.31
C PRO A 161 -8.26 4.12 12.95
N ASP A 162 -8.57 5.37 12.60
CA ASP A 162 -8.12 5.98 11.34
C ASP A 162 -6.65 6.44 11.40
N TRP A 163 -6.13 6.64 12.62
CA TRP A 163 -4.81 7.18 12.91
C TRP A 163 -4.03 6.25 13.83
N GLY A 164 -2.71 6.39 13.86
CA GLY A 164 -1.85 5.61 14.76
C GLY A 164 -1.81 4.10 14.47
N TYR A 165 -2.37 3.65 13.35
CA TYR A 165 -2.62 2.23 13.08
C TYR A 165 -1.46 1.53 12.38
N ARG A 166 -0.53 2.27 11.78
CA ARG A 166 0.47 1.73 10.85
C ARG A 166 1.72 1.28 11.58
N TYR A 167 1.75 -0.01 11.93
CA TYR A 167 2.80 -0.63 12.73
C TYR A 167 3.98 -1.10 11.88
N ARG A 168 3.89 -0.95 10.55
CA ARG A 168 4.99 -1.21 9.62
C ARG A 168 5.12 -0.12 8.58
N ALA A 169 6.35 0.33 8.37
CA ALA A 169 6.65 1.35 7.38
C ALA A 169 8.02 1.13 6.78
N ARG A 170 8.19 1.65 5.57
CA ARG A 170 9.49 1.79 4.92
C ARG A 170 9.72 3.28 4.74
N LEU A 171 10.64 3.84 5.51
CA LEU A 171 11.01 5.24 5.48
C LEU A 171 12.24 5.39 4.58
N THR A 172 12.14 6.24 3.57
CA THR A 172 13.27 6.63 2.73
C THR A 172 14.14 7.62 3.50
N VAL A 173 15.45 7.45 3.38
CA VAL A 173 16.45 8.34 3.95
C VAL A 173 17.23 9.01 2.84
N ARG A 174 17.41 10.32 2.94
CA ARG A 174 18.18 11.10 1.97
C ARG A 174 18.97 12.20 2.66
N TYR A 175 20.30 12.13 2.60
CA TYR A 175 21.16 13.24 3.02
C TYR A 175 21.14 14.38 1.99
N VAL A 176 20.86 15.60 2.45
CA VAL A 176 20.81 16.81 1.62
C VAL A 176 22.02 17.69 1.95
N ALA A 177 23.13 17.48 1.23
CA ALA A 177 24.41 18.14 1.49
C ALA A 177 24.32 19.68 1.58
N LYS A 178 23.50 20.32 0.73
CA LYS A 178 23.29 21.78 0.76
C LYS A 178 22.68 22.29 2.06
N LYS A 179 21.88 21.47 2.74
CA LYS A 179 21.23 21.81 4.02
C LYS A 179 21.98 21.24 5.23
N GLY A 180 22.95 20.34 5.01
CA GLY A 180 23.67 19.65 6.07
C GLY A 180 22.81 18.69 6.91
N VAL A 181 21.66 18.25 6.39
CA VAL A 181 20.70 17.41 7.15
C VAL A 181 20.24 16.18 6.36
N ALA A 182 19.94 15.10 7.07
CA ALA A 182 19.23 13.95 6.55
C ALA A 182 17.72 14.18 6.61
N LEU A 183 17.03 13.82 5.53
CA LEU A 183 15.57 13.69 5.50
C LEU A 183 15.22 12.23 5.75
N VAL A 184 14.20 12.01 6.57
CA VAL A 184 13.60 10.71 6.85
C VAL A 184 12.10 10.87 6.68
N GLY A 185 11.49 10.02 5.86
CA GLY A 185 10.06 10.10 5.58
C GLY A 185 9.63 9.21 4.42
N PHE A 186 8.48 9.53 3.83
CA PHE A 186 8.00 8.86 2.63
C PHE A 186 8.36 9.65 1.37
N HIS A 187 8.26 9.02 0.21
CA HIS A 187 8.36 9.74 -1.05
C HIS A 187 7.24 10.76 -1.23
N GLU A 188 7.55 11.86 -1.89
CA GLU A 188 6.57 12.79 -2.43
C GLU A 188 5.70 12.12 -3.50
N ARG A 189 4.50 12.66 -3.72
CA ARG A 189 3.57 12.15 -4.74
C ARG A 189 4.24 12.16 -6.11
N LYS A 190 4.27 10.99 -6.77
CA LYS A 190 4.80 10.82 -8.14
C LYS A 190 6.24 11.32 -8.31
N SER A 191 7.04 11.27 -7.24
CA SER A 191 8.41 11.80 -7.20
C SER A 191 9.31 10.84 -6.42
N SER A 192 10.60 10.84 -6.73
CA SER A 192 11.62 10.12 -5.95
C SER A 192 12.16 10.95 -4.78
N TYR A 193 11.75 12.22 -4.65
CA TYR A 193 12.13 13.06 -3.53
C TYR A 193 11.45 12.60 -2.24
N VAL A 194 12.15 12.82 -1.12
CA VAL A 194 11.63 12.52 0.22
C VAL A 194 10.86 13.74 0.72
N ALA A 195 9.63 13.52 1.15
CA ALA A 195 8.81 14.58 1.71
C ALA A 195 9.45 15.10 3.02
N ASP A 196 9.63 16.42 3.10
CA ASP A 196 10.14 17.05 4.31
C ASP A 196 9.04 17.08 5.40
N MET A 197 9.02 16.03 6.22
CA MET A 197 8.02 15.82 7.27
C MET A 197 8.60 15.55 8.66
N ALA A 198 8.05 16.21 9.68
CA ALA A 198 8.43 16.05 11.08
C ALA A 198 7.50 15.10 11.86
N SER A 199 6.33 14.78 11.31
CA SER A 199 5.35 13.89 11.95
C SER A 199 4.60 13.04 10.92
N CYS A 200 4.00 11.94 11.35
CA CYS A 200 3.13 11.13 10.51
C CYS A 200 1.97 10.54 11.33
N LYS A 201 0.78 11.11 11.18
CA LYS A 201 -0.40 10.76 11.99
C LYS A 201 -0.91 9.32 11.81
N VAL A 202 -0.54 8.63 10.72
CA VAL A 202 -0.91 7.22 10.53
C VAL A 202 0.03 6.26 11.25
N LEU A 203 1.25 6.68 11.58
CA LEU A 203 2.15 5.93 12.45
C LEU A 203 1.71 6.09 13.91
N PRO A 204 1.94 5.08 14.78
CA PRO A 204 1.76 5.23 16.21
C PRO A 204 2.45 6.49 16.75
N PRO A 205 1.88 7.20 17.74
CA PRO A 205 2.46 8.44 18.26
C PRO A 205 3.94 8.30 18.62
N HIS A 206 4.29 7.25 19.38
CA HIS A 206 5.67 6.99 19.79
C HIS A 206 6.64 6.75 18.63
N VAL A 207 6.15 6.35 17.45
CA VAL A 207 6.96 6.23 16.22
C VAL A 207 7.02 7.55 15.48
N SER A 208 5.89 8.25 15.36
CA SER A 208 5.84 9.58 14.71
C SER A 208 6.81 10.53 15.38
N ASP A 209 6.90 10.48 16.71
CA ASP A 209 7.80 11.32 17.52
C ASP A 209 9.28 11.01 17.28
N LEU A 210 9.62 9.84 16.70
CA LEU A 210 11.00 9.48 16.35
C LEU A 210 11.46 10.08 15.01
N LEU A 211 10.58 10.65 14.18
CA LEU A 211 10.98 11.12 12.85
C LEU A 211 12.05 12.22 12.90
N VAL A 212 11.92 13.19 13.81
CA VAL A 212 12.92 14.24 13.99
C VAL A 212 14.20 13.72 14.66
N PRO A 213 14.13 12.99 15.80
CA PRO A 213 15.31 12.36 16.39
C PRO A 213 16.07 11.44 15.43
N LEU A 214 15.38 10.69 14.56
CA LEU A 214 16.03 9.84 13.55
C LEU A 214 16.78 10.66 12.50
N ARG A 215 16.27 11.84 12.12
CA ARG A 215 16.98 12.74 11.20
C ARG A 215 18.29 13.22 11.84
N GLU A 216 18.24 13.61 13.11
CA GLU A 216 19.40 14.08 13.86
C GLU A 216 20.45 12.96 14.01
N LEU A 217 20.03 11.78 14.46
CA LEU A 217 20.86 10.59 14.56
C LEU A 217 21.56 10.30 13.24
N ILE A 218 20.79 10.14 12.16
CA ILE A 218 21.32 9.78 10.83
C ILE A 218 22.24 10.87 10.30
N THR A 219 21.95 12.15 10.56
CA THR A 219 22.82 13.27 10.15
C THR A 219 24.19 13.20 10.83
N GLY A 220 24.24 12.72 12.08
CA GLY A 220 25.44 12.52 12.87
C GLY A 220 26.27 11.29 12.49
N LEU A 221 25.68 10.31 11.80
CA LEU A 221 26.41 9.11 11.37
C LEU A 221 27.43 9.43 10.27
N SER A 222 28.58 8.76 10.33
CA SER A 222 29.61 8.80 9.28
C SER A 222 29.08 8.27 7.93
N ILE A 223 28.09 7.36 7.98
CA ILE A 223 27.49 6.69 6.83
C ILE A 223 26.17 7.35 6.32
N ARG A 224 25.89 8.59 6.71
CA ARG A 224 24.63 9.30 6.43
C ARG A 224 24.18 9.34 4.96
N ASP A 225 25.11 9.29 4.01
CA ASP A 225 24.86 9.26 2.56
C ASP A 225 24.92 7.83 1.97
N ARG A 226 25.05 6.82 2.83
CA ARG A 226 25.12 5.38 2.54
C ARG A 226 24.08 4.59 3.33
N LEU A 227 23.06 5.26 3.86
CA LEU A 227 21.92 4.67 4.54
C LEU A 227 20.64 5.13 3.82
N PRO A 228 20.18 4.46 2.75
CA PRO A 228 19.05 4.94 1.94
C PRO A 228 17.68 4.72 2.58
N GLN A 229 17.58 3.91 3.63
CA GLN A 229 16.29 3.42 4.09
C GLN A 229 16.31 2.95 5.55
N VAL A 230 15.21 3.21 6.26
CA VAL A 230 14.88 2.61 7.55
C VAL A 230 13.56 1.86 7.42
N GLU A 231 13.55 0.56 7.71
CA GLU A 231 12.30 -0.19 7.86
C GLU A 231 11.87 -0.20 9.33
N LEU A 232 10.59 -0.02 9.55
CA LEU A 232 9.95 0.00 10.87
C LEU A 232 9.07 -1.23 11.01
N ALA A 233 9.18 -1.90 12.16
CA ALA A 233 8.23 -2.90 12.60
C ALA A 233 7.92 -2.73 14.10
N VAL A 234 6.65 -2.54 14.43
CA VAL A 234 6.18 -2.43 15.82
C VAL A 234 5.63 -3.79 16.26
N GLY A 235 6.27 -4.38 17.26
CA GLY A 235 5.79 -5.55 17.98
C GLY A 235 5.01 -5.17 19.23
N GLN A 236 4.67 -6.18 20.01
CA GLN A 236 3.98 -6.04 21.29
C GLN A 236 4.86 -5.29 22.32
N ASP A 237 6.14 -5.64 22.41
CA ASP A 237 7.05 -5.18 23.47
C ASP A 237 8.23 -4.33 22.97
N VAL A 238 8.46 -4.31 21.65
CA VAL A 238 9.61 -3.62 21.04
C VAL A 238 9.24 -3.00 19.70
N THR A 239 9.80 -1.82 19.43
CA THR A 239 9.80 -1.20 18.11
C THR A 239 11.15 -1.44 17.45
N VAL A 240 11.15 -2.09 16.30
CA VAL A 240 12.36 -2.41 15.54
C VAL A 240 12.55 -1.43 14.38
N LEU A 241 13.80 -0.96 14.24
CA LEU A 241 14.28 -0.15 13.13
C LEU A 241 15.39 -0.90 12.40
N VAL A 242 15.14 -1.30 11.16
CA VAL A 242 16.14 -1.93 10.29
C VAL A 242 16.83 -0.86 9.46
N LEU A 243 18.12 -0.68 9.67
CA LEU A 243 18.94 0.25 8.90
C LEU A 243 19.52 -0.46 7.68
N ARG A 244 19.12 -0.02 6.47
CA ARG A 244 19.81 -0.43 5.24
C ARG A 244 21.12 0.32 5.17
N ILE A 245 22.23 -0.34 5.48
CA ILE A 245 23.57 0.26 5.45
C ILE A 245 24.35 -0.25 4.24
N LEU A 246 24.97 0.67 3.48
CA LEU A 246 25.80 0.34 2.31
C LEU A 246 27.30 0.35 2.64
N MET A 247 27.65 0.72 3.88
CA MET A 247 29.00 0.65 4.43
C MET A 247 28.95 0.15 5.88
N PRO A 248 30.03 -0.45 6.40
CA PRO A 248 30.14 -0.80 7.81
C PRO A 248 30.03 0.43 8.72
N LEU A 249 29.51 0.23 9.92
CA LEU A 249 29.51 1.24 10.99
C LEU A 249 30.91 1.39 11.57
N THR A 250 31.25 2.61 12.01
CA THR A 250 32.41 2.85 12.88
C THR A 250 32.01 2.67 14.35
N ASP A 251 32.98 2.55 15.26
CA ASP A 251 32.72 2.48 16.71
C ASP A 251 31.92 3.71 17.22
N ALA A 252 32.18 4.89 16.62
CA ALA A 252 31.43 6.10 16.92
C ALA A 252 29.97 6.02 16.45
N ASP A 253 29.72 5.45 15.26
CA ASP A 253 28.36 5.22 14.77
C ASP A 253 27.62 4.22 15.67
N GLU A 254 28.29 3.13 16.06
CA GLU A 254 27.71 2.15 16.98
C GLU A 254 27.33 2.76 18.33
N ALA A 255 28.19 3.61 18.90
CA ALA A 255 27.91 4.31 20.15
C ALA A 255 26.66 5.22 20.02
N LEU A 256 26.53 5.95 18.91
CA LEU A 256 25.34 6.78 18.63
C LEU A 256 24.07 5.92 18.51
N LEU A 257 24.12 4.80 17.78
CA LEU A 257 22.98 3.90 17.64
C LEU A 257 22.57 3.27 18.98
N ARG A 258 23.53 2.85 19.82
CA ARG A 258 23.24 2.28 21.14
C ARG A 258 22.60 3.32 22.07
N ALA A 259 23.18 4.51 22.15
CA ALA A 259 22.63 5.61 22.95
C ALA A 259 21.19 5.97 22.51
N PHE A 260 20.94 6.02 21.21
CA PHE A 260 19.59 6.26 20.68
C PHE A 260 18.62 5.13 21.04
N ALA A 261 19.04 3.87 20.90
CA ALA A 261 18.23 2.72 21.26
C ALA A 261 17.82 2.74 22.74
N ASP A 262 18.75 3.04 23.63
CA ASP A 262 18.51 3.14 25.07
C ASP A 262 17.58 4.30 25.41
N GLN A 263 17.82 5.47 24.82
CA GLN A 263 17.01 6.67 25.05
C GLN A 263 15.56 6.50 24.59
N HIS A 264 15.33 5.85 23.45
CA HIS A 264 14.02 5.77 22.82
C HIS A 264 13.33 4.40 22.98
N GLY A 265 14.00 3.42 23.59
CA GLY A 265 13.46 2.08 23.79
C GLY A 265 13.21 1.31 22.48
N VAL A 266 14.05 1.54 21.47
CA VAL A 266 13.96 0.86 20.15
C VAL A 266 15.05 -0.21 20.01
N GLN A 267 14.84 -1.14 19.09
CA GLN A 267 15.83 -2.13 18.70
C GLN A 267 16.29 -1.89 17.27
N PHE A 268 17.60 -1.73 17.08
CA PHE A 268 18.20 -1.65 15.77
C PHE A 268 18.54 -3.03 15.22
N TRP A 269 18.28 -3.18 13.92
CA TRP A 269 18.75 -4.27 13.08
C TRP A 269 19.53 -3.66 11.90
N LEU A 270 20.47 -4.40 11.35
CA LEU A 270 21.28 -3.93 10.21
C LEU A 270 21.01 -4.79 8.99
N GLN A 271 20.95 -4.14 7.83
CA GLN A 271 20.84 -4.77 6.53
C GLN A 271 22.00 -4.31 5.63
N PRO A 272 23.14 -5.02 5.61
CA PRO A 272 24.32 -4.65 4.82
C PRO A 272 24.18 -4.97 3.32
N LYS A 273 23.40 -5.99 2.95
CA LYS A 273 23.19 -6.40 1.54
C LYS A 273 21.69 -6.63 1.26
N GLY A 274 21.34 -7.75 0.65
CA GLY A 274 19.95 -8.11 0.30
C GLY A 274 19.05 -8.35 1.51
N PRO A 275 17.76 -8.63 1.28
CA PRO A 275 16.76 -8.92 2.32
C PRO A 275 17.20 -10.00 3.33
N ASP A 276 17.97 -11.00 2.89
CA ASP A 276 18.40 -12.11 3.74
C ASP A 276 19.55 -11.77 4.69
N THR A 277 20.13 -10.58 4.60
CA THR A 277 21.25 -10.14 5.45
C THR A 277 20.83 -9.38 6.70
N VAL A 278 19.52 -9.35 6.99
CA VAL A 278 18.97 -8.62 8.14
C VAL A 278 19.32 -9.34 9.44
N VAL A 279 20.07 -8.66 10.30
CA VAL A 279 20.56 -9.19 11.59
C VAL A 279 20.29 -8.21 12.75
N PRO A 280 19.98 -8.70 13.96
CA PRO A 280 19.79 -7.84 15.12
C PRO A 280 21.13 -7.20 15.53
N PHE A 281 21.09 -5.95 15.97
CA PHE A 281 22.28 -5.21 16.43
C PHE A 281 22.21 -4.89 17.92
N TYR A 282 21.22 -4.12 18.36
CA TYR A 282 21.10 -3.72 19.76
C TYR A 282 19.72 -3.13 20.10
N PRO A 283 19.14 -3.41 21.29
CA PRO A 283 19.55 -4.46 22.24
C PRO A 283 19.15 -5.86 21.75
N LEU A 284 19.69 -6.93 22.32
CA LEU A 284 19.50 -8.32 21.84
C LEU A 284 18.55 -9.15 22.71
N ASP A 285 18.04 -8.57 23.80
CA ASP A 285 17.23 -9.22 24.83
C ASP A 285 15.72 -9.19 24.53
N ARG A 286 15.31 -8.55 23.44
CA ARG A 286 13.90 -8.40 23.04
C ARG A 286 13.61 -9.09 21.72
N GLU A 287 12.46 -9.73 21.65
CA GLU A 287 11.97 -10.41 20.46
C GLU A 287 10.76 -9.69 19.86
N LEU A 288 10.81 -9.47 18.55
CA LEU A 288 9.70 -8.90 17.79
C LEU A 288 8.58 -9.94 17.63
N ALA A 289 7.43 -9.65 18.22
CA ALA A 289 6.25 -10.51 18.13
C ALA A 289 4.96 -9.69 18.18
N TYR A 290 3.86 -10.23 17.63
CA TYR A 290 2.51 -9.77 17.94
C TYR A 290 1.71 -10.92 18.55
N THR A 291 0.59 -10.61 19.19
CA THR A 291 -0.28 -11.63 19.81
C THR A 291 -1.64 -11.67 19.16
N LEU A 292 -2.28 -12.83 19.22
CA LEU A 292 -3.67 -13.09 18.86
C LEU A 292 -4.42 -13.61 20.11
N PRO A 293 -4.89 -12.69 20.99
CA PRO A 293 -5.40 -13.09 22.31
C PRO A 293 -6.62 -14.02 22.28
N GLU A 294 -7.52 -13.89 21.29
CA GLU A 294 -8.70 -14.77 21.13
C GLU A 294 -8.31 -16.26 21.03
N PHE A 295 -7.09 -16.56 20.59
CA PHE A 295 -6.60 -17.90 20.33
C PHE A 295 -5.44 -18.31 21.25
N ASN A 296 -5.06 -17.45 22.21
CA ASN A 296 -3.87 -17.61 23.03
C ASN A 296 -2.59 -17.87 22.21
N ILE A 297 -2.42 -17.15 21.10
CA ILE A 297 -1.28 -17.31 20.18
C ILE A 297 -0.33 -16.12 20.28
N ARG A 298 0.96 -16.41 20.32
CA ARG A 298 2.06 -15.46 20.14
C ARG A 298 2.74 -15.72 18.80
N MET A 299 2.94 -14.68 18.01
CA MET A 299 3.51 -14.74 16.66
C MET A 299 4.85 -13.99 16.62
N PRO A 300 5.97 -14.64 16.98
CA PRO A 300 7.30 -14.16 16.62
C PRO A 300 7.44 -13.95 15.11
N PHE A 301 8.13 -12.88 14.72
CA PHE A 301 8.43 -12.59 13.33
C PHE A 301 9.71 -11.77 13.21
N LYS A 302 10.39 -11.89 12.07
CA LYS A 302 11.49 -11.00 11.71
C LYS A 302 10.95 -9.73 11.07
N PRO A 303 11.68 -8.60 11.18
CA PRO A 303 11.27 -7.33 10.56
C PRO A 303 11.03 -7.41 9.04
N THR A 304 11.68 -8.36 8.36
CA THR A 304 11.57 -8.61 6.92
C THR A 304 10.42 -9.54 6.52
N ASP A 305 9.89 -10.35 7.44
CA ASP A 305 8.77 -11.25 7.13
C ASP A 305 7.54 -10.42 6.78
N PHE A 306 6.62 -10.90 5.94
CA PHE A 306 5.36 -10.19 5.74
C PHE A 306 4.42 -10.39 6.95
N THR A 307 3.84 -9.30 7.43
CA THR A 307 2.78 -9.28 8.44
C THR A 307 1.82 -8.14 8.11
N GLN A 308 0.59 -8.24 8.57
CA GLN A 308 -0.37 -7.15 8.42
C GLN A 308 0.15 -5.86 9.07
N VAL A 309 -0.10 -4.72 8.41
CA VAL A 309 0.43 -3.42 8.88
C VAL A 309 -0.34 -2.86 10.07
N ASN A 310 -1.51 -3.41 10.36
CA ASN A 310 -2.44 -2.94 11.39
C ASN A 310 -2.87 -4.14 12.24
N HIS A 311 -2.19 -4.36 13.36
CA HIS A 311 -2.41 -5.54 14.21
C HIS A 311 -3.83 -5.59 14.79
N GLN A 312 -4.45 -4.44 15.04
CA GLN A 312 -5.82 -4.38 15.57
C GLN A 312 -6.84 -4.90 14.53
N ILE A 313 -6.72 -4.43 13.29
CA ILE A 313 -7.59 -4.89 12.20
C ILE A 313 -7.26 -6.34 11.82
N ASN A 314 -5.99 -6.75 11.84
CA ASN A 314 -5.61 -8.15 11.62
C ASN A 314 -6.31 -9.09 12.61
N ARG A 315 -6.30 -8.77 13.92
CA ARG A 315 -7.01 -9.57 14.93
C ARG A 315 -8.50 -9.70 14.62
N ALA A 316 -9.15 -8.59 14.25
CA ALA A 316 -10.57 -8.59 13.88
C ALA A 316 -10.85 -9.40 12.60
N LEU A 317 -9.98 -9.28 11.60
CA LEU A 317 -10.03 -10.04 10.35
C LEU A 317 -9.89 -11.53 10.61
N ILE A 318 -8.89 -11.97 11.38
CA ILE A 318 -8.68 -13.39 11.75
C ILE A 318 -9.92 -13.93 12.46
N GLY A 319 -10.39 -13.25 13.51
CA GLY A 319 -11.59 -13.68 14.23
C GLY A 319 -12.81 -13.79 13.31
N ARG A 320 -13.00 -12.83 12.39
CA ARG A 320 -14.10 -12.86 11.41
C ARG A 320 -13.94 -14.00 10.40
N ALA A 321 -12.75 -14.18 9.83
CA ALA A 321 -12.47 -15.23 8.85
C ALA A 321 -12.71 -16.62 9.44
N LEU A 322 -12.22 -16.88 10.66
CA LEU A 322 -12.43 -18.17 11.33
C LEU A 322 -13.90 -18.43 11.69
N ARG A 323 -14.66 -17.39 12.08
CA ARG A 323 -16.11 -17.52 12.32
C ARG A 323 -16.89 -17.76 11.02
N LEU A 324 -16.48 -17.14 9.91
CA LEU A 324 -17.10 -17.36 8.60
C LEU A 324 -16.77 -18.75 8.04
N LEU A 325 -15.52 -19.19 8.21
CA LEU A 325 -15.08 -20.52 7.79
C LEU A 325 -15.85 -21.61 8.56
N ASP A 326 -16.21 -21.36 9.82
CA ASP A 326 -17.04 -22.24 10.64
C ASP A 326 -16.50 -23.68 10.69
N ALA A 327 -15.19 -23.80 10.92
CA ALA A 327 -14.49 -25.07 11.02
C ALA A 327 -14.94 -25.88 12.23
N ARG A 328 -15.07 -27.21 12.05
CA ARG A 328 -15.46 -28.15 13.11
C ARG A 328 -14.24 -28.92 13.65
N PRO A 329 -14.28 -29.40 14.90
CA PRO A 329 -13.14 -30.07 15.55
C PRO A 329 -12.63 -31.34 14.87
N ASP A 330 -13.45 -32.00 14.07
CA ASP A 330 -13.14 -33.24 13.35
C ASP A 330 -12.60 -33.03 11.94
N GLU A 331 -12.60 -31.79 11.46
CA GLU A 331 -12.32 -31.43 10.07
C GLU A 331 -10.85 -31.13 9.78
N ARG A 332 -10.42 -31.46 8.57
CA ARG A 332 -9.11 -31.10 8.02
C ARG A 332 -9.22 -29.77 7.29
N LEU A 333 -8.33 -28.83 7.60
CA LEU A 333 -8.37 -27.47 7.07
C LEU A 333 -7.13 -27.20 6.20
N LEU A 334 -7.30 -26.39 5.15
CA LEU A 334 -6.21 -25.95 4.28
C LEU A 334 -6.09 -24.42 4.34
N ASP A 335 -4.87 -23.91 4.52
CA ASP A 335 -4.54 -22.48 4.51
C ASP A 335 -3.53 -22.22 3.38
N LEU A 336 -3.98 -21.57 2.31
CA LEU A 336 -3.18 -21.27 1.13
C LEU A 336 -2.63 -19.85 1.20
N PHE A 337 -1.36 -19.70 0.84
CA PHE A 337 -0.56 -18.48 1.01
C PHE A 337 -0.40 -18.13 2.51
N CYS A 338 -0.12 -19.15 3.32
CA CYS A 338 -0.23 -19.05 4.78
C CYS A 338 0.82 -18.14 5.45
N GLY A 339 1.87 -17.73 4.73
CA GLY A 339 2.98 -16.95 5.26
C GLY A 339 3.59 -17.59 6.51
N ILE A 340 3.69 -16.81 7.59
CA ILE A 340 4.21 -17.28 8.89
C ILE A 340 3.17 -17.99 9.77
N GLY A 341 1.99 -18.34 9.23
CA GLY A 341 0.91 -19.03 9.94
C GLY A 341 -0.13 -18.10 10.58
N ASN A 342 -0.36 -16.91 10.03
CA ASN A 342 -1.27 -15.90 10.60
C ASN A 342 -2.71 -16.42 10.77
N PHE A 343 -3.18 -17.24 9.82
CA PHE A 343 -4.47 -17.94 9.93
C PHE A 343 -4.30 -19.41 10.34
N THR A 344 -3.24 -20.08 9.89
CA THR A 344 -2.98 -21.51 10.15
C THR A 344 -3.00 -21.84 11.63
N LEU A 345 -2.32 -21.04 12.46
CA LEU A 345 -2.23 -21.32 13.90
C LEU A 345 -3.58 -21.11 14.61
N PRO A 346 -4.30 -19.99 14.40
CA PRO A 346 -5.68 -19.87 14.88
C PRO A 346 -6.58 -21.01 14.42
N LEU A 347 -6.49 -21.45 13.16
CA LEU A 347 -7.28 -22.56 12.63
C LEU A 347 -6.99 -23.88 13.36
N ALA A 348 -5.73 -24.12 13.75
CA ALA A 348 -5.33 -25.33 14.49
C ALA A 348 -5.92 -25.40 15.90
N THR A 349 -6.39 -24.27 16.44
CA THR A 349 -7.15 -24.25 17.71
C THR A 349 -8.59 -24.75 17.55
N ARG A 350 -9.11 -24.80 16.31
CA ARG A 350 -10.51 -25.16 16.02
C ARG A 350 -10.69 -26.46 15.25
N GLY A 351 -9.80 -26.78 14.31
CA GLY A 351 -9.88 -27.99 13.49
C GLY A 351 -9.17 -29.21 14.08
N ARG A 352 -9.31 -30.34 13.41
CA ARG A 352 -8.56 -31.58 13.70
C ARG A 352 -7.09 -31.40 13.34
N SER A 353 -6.83 -30.91 12.13
CA SER A 353 -5.50 -30.65 11.59
C SER A 353 -5.57 -29.56 10.53
N VAL A 354 -4.48 -28.81 10.35
CA VAL A 354 -4.38 -27.73 9.37
C VAL A 354 -3.10 -27.89 8.55
N MET A 355 -3.21 -27.82 7.23
CA MET A 355 -2.05 -27.71 6.35
C MET A 355 -1.91 -26.27 5.87
N GLY A 356 -0.75 -25.65 6.10
CA GLY A 356 -0.38 -24.37 5.51
C GLY A 356 0.50 -24.56 4.28
N ILE A 357 0.17 -23.91 3.16
CA ILE A 357 1.01 -23.92 1.95
C ILE A 357 1.45 -22.49 1.63
N GLU A 358 2.75 -22.33 1.39
CA GLU A 358 3.39 -21.03 1.13
C GLU A 358 4.49 -21.20 0.06
N GLY A 359 4.80 -20.15 -0.72
CA GLY A 359 5.82 -20.19 -1.77
C GLY A 359 7.26 -19.97 -1.27
N SER A 360 7.44 -19.64 0.01
CA SER A 360 8.74 -19.37 0.63
C SER A 360 9.08 -20.35 1.74
N GLU A 361 10.18 -21.09 1.57
CA GLU A 361 10.71 -22.01 2.58
C GLU A 361 11.11 -21.30 3.88
N ALA A 362 11.57 -20.05 3.77
CA ALA A 362 11.91 -19.23 4.93
C ALA A 362 10.66 -18.92 5.78
N LEU A 363 9.51 -18.71 5.14
CA LEU A 363 8.24 -18.45 5.82
C LEU A 363 7.62 -19.72 6.39
N THR A 364 7.64 -20.85 5.67
CA THR A 364 7.15 -22.14 6.20
C THR A 364 7.98 -22.61 7.40
N THR A 365 9.30 -22.47 7.33
CA THR A 365 10.19 -22.74 8.48
C THR A 365 9.81 -21.87 9.69
N ARG A 366 9.46 -20.60 9.45
CA ARG A 366 8.99 -19.71 10.53
C ARG A 366 7.63 -20.11 11.06
N ALA A 367 6.71 -20.47 10.18
CA ALA A 367 5.38 -20.92 10.54
C ALA A 367 5.44 -22.17 11.42
N LEU A 368 6.33 -23.11 11.11
CA LEU A 368 6.59 -24.28 11.94
C LEU A 368 7.18 -23.91 13.31
N ALA A 369 8.16 -23.00 13.35
CA ALA A 369 8.70 -22.50 14.61
C ALA A 369 7.62 -21.83 15.48
N ASN A 370 6.74 -21.03 14.86
CA ASN A 370 5.60 -20.43 15.53
C ASN A 370 4.61 -21.51 16.02
N ALA A 371 4.36 -22.57 15.24
CA ALA A 371 3.52 -23.68 15.67
C ALA A 371 4.09 -24.39 16.90
N VAL A 372 5.41 -24.61 16.96
CA VAL A 372 6.10 -25.22 18.11
C VAL A 372 5.98 -24.34 19.35
N ILE A 373 6.24 -23.04 19.23
CA ILE A 373 6.16 -22.07 20.34
C ILE A 373 4.74 -22.02 20.94
N ASN A 374 3.72 -22.19 20.11
CA ASN A 374 2.33 -22.21 20.55
C ASN A 374 1.80 -23.62 20.90
N GLY A 375 2.64 -24.67 20.85
CA GLY A 375 2.23 -26.04 21.13
C GLY A 375 1.26 -26.65 20.11
N LEU A 376 1.18 -26.10 18.91
CA LEU A 376 0.24 -26.49 17.84
C LEU A 376 0.87 -27.36 16.74
N ASN A 377 2.18 -27.62 16.81
CA ASN A 377 2.92 -28.39 15.81
C ASN A 377 2.38 -29.81 15.58
N HIS A 378 1.71 -30.42 16.56
CA HIS A 378 1.08 -31.74 16.44
C HIS A 378 -0.23 -31.72 15.62
N LYS A 379 -0.77 -30.53 15.31
CA LYS A 379 -1.97 -30.33 14.49
C LYS A 379 -1.69 -29.60 13.17
N THR A 380 -0.47 -29.11 12.97
CA THR A 380 -0.13 -28.29 11.81
C THR A 380 0.94 -28.94 10.96
N GLU A 381 0.74 -28.91 9.65
CA GLU A 381 1.73 -29.26 8.65
C GLU A 381 1.99 -28.05 7.75
N PHE A 382 3.22 -27.89 7.25
CA PHE A 382 3.59 -26.80 6.34
C PHE A 382 4.30 -27.34 5.11
N ALA A 383 3.95 -26.84 3.92
CA ALA A 383 4.57 -27.22 2.66
C ALA A 383 4.99 -25.98 1.86
N CYS A 384 6.19 -26.02 1.28
CA CYS A 384 6.67 -24.98 0.38
C CYS A 384 6.30 -25.33 -1.07
N ARG A 385 5.37 -24.59 -1.68
CA ARG A 385 4.92 -24.80 -3.07
C ARG A 385 4.55 -23.49 -3.76
N ASN A 386 4.83 -23.40 -5.07
CA ASN A 386 4.43 -22.25 -5.88
C ASN A 386 2.94 -22.30 -6.24
N LEU A 387 2.10 -21.65 -5.42
CA LEU A 387 0.65 -21.59 -5.63
C LEU A 387 0.20 -20.76 -6.86
N PHE A 388 1.13 -20.10 -7.56
CA PHE A 388 0.84 -19.44 -8.84
C PHE A 388 0.88 -20.37 -10.05
N GLU A 389 1.39 -21.60 -9.87
CA GLU A 389 1.60 -22.58 -10.94
C GLU A 389 0.92 -23.93 -10.66
N VAL A 390 0.17 -24.05 -9.56
CA VAL A 390 -0.52 -25.29 -9.21
C VAL A 390 -1.65 -25.64 -10.20
N GLY A 391 -1.73 -26.91 -10.57
CA GLY A 391 -2.82 -27.49 -11.35
C GLY A 391 -3.79 -28.35 -10.54
N ALA A 392 -4.83 -28.86 -11.20
CA ALA A 392 -5.80 -29.78 -10.60
C ALA A 392 -5.15 -31.02 -9.96
N GLU A 393 -4.14 -31.61 -10.62
CA GLU A 393 -3.42 -32.78 -10.12
C GLU A 393 -2.66 -32.48 -8.83
N ASP A 394 -1.99 -31.32 -8.74
CA ASP A 394 -1.26 -30.91 -7.53
C ASP A 394 -2.18 -30.76 -6.33
N ILE A 395 -3.36 -30.21 -6.55
CA ILE A 395 -4.40 -30.03 -5.54
C ILE A 395 -5.00 -31.37 -5.14
N ALA A 396 -5.34 -32.23 -6.11
CA ALA A 396 -5.88 -33.57 -5.83
C ALA A 396 -4.89 -34.42 -5.02
N ALA A 397 -3.58 -34.29 -5.29
CA ALA A 397 -2.53 -35.00 -4.57
C ALA A 397 -2.42 -34.61 -3.08
N LEU A 398 -2.93 -33.44 -2.68
CA LEU A 398 -3.00 -33.07 -1.25
C LEU A 398 -4.08 -33.87 -0.50
N GLY A 399 -4.99 -34.51 -1.24
CA GLY A 399 -6.17 -35.18 -0.70
C GLY A 399 -7.25 -34.19 -0.25
N ARG A 400 -8.29 -34.74 0.39
CA ARG A 400 -9.47 -33.98 0.76
C ARG A 400 -9.26 -33.14 2.02
N PHE A 401 -9.67 -31.87 1.95
CA PHE A 401 -9.83 -30.96 3.08
C PHE A 401 -11.26 -30.43 3.08
N ASP A 402 -11.83 -30.28 4.27
CA ASP A 402 -13.24 -29.91 4.42
C ASP A 402 -13.49 -28.43 4.12
N ARG A 403 -12.54 -27.56 4.47
CA ARG A 403 -12.67 -26.10 4.38
C ARG A 403 -11.33 -25.43 4.13
N TRP A 404 -11.33 -24.39 3.31
CA TRP A 404 -10.11 -23.71 2.90
C TRP A 404 -10.13 -22.22 3.26
N LEU A 405 -8.97 -21.71 3.66
CA LEU A 405 -8.68 -20.28 3.72
C LEU A 405 -7.66 -19.93 2.65
N ILE A 406 -7.87 -18.83 1.94
CA ILE A 406 -6.99 -18.34 0.88
C ILE A 406 -6.69 -16.86 1.15
N ASP A 407 -5.42 -16.48 1.29
CA ASP A 407 -4.98 -15.09 1.49
C ASP A 407 -3.82 -14.73 0.53
N PRO A 408 -4.07 -14.64 -0.78
CA PRO A 408 -3.02 -14.44 -1.77
C PRO A 408 -2.54 -12.98 -1.79
N PRO A 409 -1.36 -12.72 -2.40
CA PRO A 409 -0.94 -11.36 -2.69
C PRO A 409 -1.80 -10.70 -3.78
N ARG A 410 -1.39 -9.52 -4.23
CA ARG A 410 -2.20 -8.63 -5.11
C ARG A 410 -2.59 -9.29 -6.44
N GLU A 411 -1.82 -10.27 -6.89
CA GLU A 411 -2.04 -11.05 -8.11
C GLU A 411 -3.28 -11.96 -8.03
N GLY A 412 -3.74 -12.27 -6.82
CA GLY A 412 -4.82 -13.24 -6.56
C GLY A 412 -4.35 -14.70 -6.65
N ALA A 413 -5.29 -15.63 -6.51
CA ALA A 413 -5.11 -17.07 -6.53
C ALA A 413 -5.69 -17.68 -7.82
N LEU A 414 -5.29 -17.14 -8.97
CA LEU A 414 -5.82 -17.53 -10.28
C LEU A 414 -5.64 -19.03 -10.57
N ALA A 415 -4.42 -19.55 -10.35
CA ALA A 415 -4.10 -20.95 -10.61
C ALA A 415 -4.93 -21.89 -9.72
N VAL A 416 -5.00 -21.59 -8.41
CA VAL A 416 -5.85 -22.32 -7.46
C VAL A 416 -7.32 -22.33 -7.89
N SER A 417 -7.85 -21.18 -8.32
CA SER A 417 -9.26 -21.06 -8.71
C SER A 417 -9.57 -21.85 -9.99
N LYS A 418 -8.64 -21.85 -10.97
CA LYS A 418 -8.73 -22.68 -12.17
C LYS A 418 -8.66 -24.17 -11.84
N ALA A 419 -7.71 -24.58 -11.01
CA ALA A 419 -7.56 -25.96 -10.56
C ALA A 419 -8.83 -26.48 -9.89
N LEU A 420 -9.50 -25.66 -9.06
CA LEU A 420 -10.80 -26.00 -8.48
C LEU A 420 -11.91 -26.15 -9.52
N GLY A 421 -11.93 -25.30 -10.56
CA GLY A 421 -12.86 -25.42 -11.70
C GLY A 421 -12.67 -26.73 -12.47
N GLU A 422 -11.43 -27.06 -12.80
CA GLU A 422 -11.05 -28.31 -13.48
C GLU A 422 -11.45 -29.54 -12.65
N LEU A 423 -11.14 -29.55 -11.34
CA LEU A 423 -11.54 -30.63 -10.44
C LEU A 423 -13.05 -30.79 -10.32
N ALA A 424 -13.78 -29.66 -10.28
CA ALA A 424 -15.24 -29.69 -10.23
C ALA A 424 -15.85 -30.31 -11.50
N GLN A 425 -15.34 -29.93 -12.67
CA GLN A 425 -15.79 -30.45 -13.97
C GLN A 425 -15.42 -31.93 -14.15
N ALA A 426 -14.30 -32.37 -13.59
CA ALA A 426 -13.90 -33.77 -13.53
C ALA A 426 -14.70 -34.61 -12.52
N GLY A 427 -15.63 -34.02 -11.75
CA GLY A 427 -16.44 -34.73 -10.77
C GLY A 427 -15.66 -35.15 -9.52
N SER A 428 -14.57 -34.46 -9.19
CA SER A 428 -13.74 -34.78 -8.03
C SER A 428 -14.48 -34.57 -6.70
N ASP A 429 -14.18 -35.42 -5.73
CA ASP A 429 -14.71 -35.38 -4.37
C ASP A 429 -13.79 -34.65 -3.36
N VAL A 430 -12.66 -34.12 -3.84
CA VAL A 430 -11.66 -33.44 -2.98
C VAL A 430 -11.97 -31.97 -2.71
N LEU A 431 -12.96 -31.39 -3.40
CA LEU A 431 -13.33 -29.99 -3.24
C LEU A 431 -13.85 -29.70 -1.82
N PRO A 432 -13.48 -28.56 -1.21
CA PRO A 432 -13.98 -28.18 0.11
C PRO A 432 -15.46 -27.81 0.07
N LYS A 433 -16.13 -27.93 1.22
CA LYS A 433 -17.51 -27.48 1.42
C LYS A 433 -17.60 -25.95 1.45
N ARG A 434 -16.57 -25.30 1.98
CA ARG A 434 -16.52 -23.83 2.14
C ARG A 434 -15.11 -23.29 1.95
N ILE A 435 -15.04 -22.13 1.29
CA ILE A 435 -13.82 -21.34 1.12
C ILE A 435 -14.04 -19.96 1.74
N VAL A 436 -13.10 -19.50 2.57
CA VAL A 436 -12.98 -18.10 2.95
C VAL A 436 -11.77 -17.51 2.20
N TYR A 437 -12.02 -16.49 1.39
CA TYR A 437 -11.01 -15.83 0.59
C TYR A 437 -10.80 -14.42 1.13
N VAL A 438 -9.58 -14.11 1.58
CA VAL A 438 -9.12 -12.77 1.97
C VAL A 438 -8.30 -12.19 0.82
N SER A 439 -8.45 -10.90 0.50
CA SER A 439 -7.73 -10.29 -0.63
C SER A 439 -7.47 -8.81 -0.43
N CYS A 440 -6.25 -8.39 -0.75
CA CYS A 440 -5.84 -6.99 -0.79
C CYS A 440 -6.16 -6.29 -2.13
N ASN A 441 -6.81 -6.99 -3.07
CA ASN A 441 -7.16 -6.48 -4.39
C ASN A 441 -8.54 -6.99 -4.86
N PRO A 442 -9.60 -6.16 -4.76
CA PRO A 442 -10.96 -6.58 -5.10
C PRO A 442 -11.13 -6.99 -6.57
N ALA A 443 -10.33 -6.44 -7.50
CA ALA A 443 -10.42 -6.78 -8.91
C ALA A 443 -9.95 -8.23 -9.19
N THR A 444 -8.84 -8.66 -8.57
CA THR A 444 -8.37 -10.04 -8.71
C THR A 444 -9.23 -11.01 -7.90
N LEU A 445 -9.74 -10.60 -6.74
CA LEU A 445 -10.78 -11.36 -6.02
C LEU A 445 -12.02 -11.57 -6.90
N ALA A 446 -12.51 -10.54 -7.58
CA ALA A 446 -13.70 -10.64 -8.42
C ALA A 446 -13.49 -11.59 -9.61
N ARG A 447 -12.31 -11.55 -10.25
CA ARG A 447 -11.91 -12.51 -11.29
C ARG A 447 -11.93 -13.93 -10.76
N ASP A 448 -11.25 -14.18 -9.63
CA ASP A 448 -11.12 -15.52 -9.05
C ASP A 448 -12.46 -16.05 -8.56
N ALA A 449 -13.28 -15.19 -7.95
CA ALA A 449 -14.66 -15.49 -7.56
C ALA A 449 -15.51 -15.93 -8.75
N GLY A 450 -15.31 -15.32 -9.93
CA GLY A 450 -15.98 -15.72 -11.16
C GLY A 450 -15.68 -17.18 -11.53
N LEU A 451 -14.42 -17.62 -11.42
CA LEU A 451 -14.04 -19.01 -11.67
C LEU A 451 -14.64 -19.95 -10.61
N LEU A 452 -14.57 -19.57 -9.33
CA LEU A 452 -15.12 -20.39 -8.25
C LEU A 452 -16.64 -20.61 -8.41
N VAL A 453 -17.37 -19.58 -8.81
CA VAL A 453 -18.83 -19.67 -8.98
C VAL A 453 -19.22 -20.35 -10.29
N HIS A 454 -18.70 -19.85 -11.42
CA HIS A 454 -19.17 -20.27 -12.74
C HIS A 454 -18.56 -21.60 -13.20
N GLU A 455 -17.37 -21.95 -12.73
CA GLU A 455 -16.66 -23.18 -13.16
C GLU A 455 -16.55 -24.21 -12.03
N ALA A 456 -16.31 -23.76 -10.80
CA ALA A 456 -16.17 -24.65 -9.65
C ALA A 456 -17.47 -24.85 -8.84
N GLY A 457 -18.61 -24.35 -9.32
CA GLY A 457 -19.93 -24.65 -8.74
C GLY A 457 -20.16 -24.18 -7.30
N TYR A 458 -19.44 -23.15 -6.85
CA TYR A 458 -19.70 -22.52 -5.56
C TYR A 458 -20.78 -21.42 -5.68
N ARG A 459 -21.39 -21.06 -4.55
CA ARG A 459 -22.21 -19.86 -4.38
C ARG A 459 -21.43 -18.82 -3.57
N LEU A 460 -21.45 -17.56 -4.00
CA LEU A 460 -20.90 -16.43 -3.22
C LEU A 460 -21.86 -16.06 -2.08
N SER A 461 -21.75 -16.77 -0.96
CA SER A 461 -22.63 -16.60 0.21
C SER A 461 -22.45 -15.26 0.93
N GLY A 462 -21.31 -14.61 0.78
CA GLY A 462 -21.16 -13.26 1.30
C GLY A 462 -19.81 -12.62 1.02
N ALA A 463 -19.78 -11.30 1.02
CA ALA A 463 -18.56 -10.53 0.83
C ALA A 463 -18.60 -9.19 1.59
N GLY A 464 -17.45 -8.63 1.92
CA GLY A 464 -17.35 -7.30 2.52
C GLY A 464 -15.92 -6.83 2.63
N VAL A 465 -15.75 -5.55 2.99
CA VAL A 465 -14.42 -4.93 3.06
C VAL A 465 -13.85 -4.87 4.47
N VAL A 466 -12.53 -4.80 4.50
CA VAL A 466 -11.70 -4.58 5.69
C VAL A 466 -10.90 -3.31 5.46
N ASN A 467 -11.10 -2.29 6.30
CA ASN A 467 -10.36 -1.05 6.21
C ASN A 467 -8.99 -1.18 6.90
N MET A 468 -8.12 -2.01 6.32
CA MET A 468 -6.76 -2.26 6.81
C MET A 468 -5.87 -1.00 6.71
N PHE A 469 -6.14 -0.16 5.70
CA PHE A 469 -5.36 1.04 5.39
C PHE A 469 -6.25 2.29 5.27
N PRO A 470 -6.75 2.85 6.40
CA PRO A 470 -7.41 4.16 6.41
C PRO A 470 -6.60 5.23 5.67
N HIS A 471 -7.29 6.21 5.07
CA HIS A 471 -6.69 7.30 4.29
C HIS A 471 -5.95 6.92 3.00
N THR A 472 -5.96 5.64 2.62
CA THR A 472 -5.42 5.15 1.35
C THR A 472 -6.51 4.49 0.53
N SER A 473 -6.29 4.38 -0.79
CA SER A 473 -7.21 3.72 -1.70
C SER A 473 -7.18 2.18 -1.63
N HIS A 474 -6.28 1.58 -0.84
CA HIS A 474 -6.21 0.13 -0.69
C HIS A 474 -7.51 -0.41 -0.08
N VAL A 475 -8.04 -1.46 -0.71
CA VAL A 475 -9.25 -2.17 -0.30
C VAL A 475 -8.86 -3.60 0.03
N GLU A 476 -8.89 -3.93 1.31
CA GLU A 476 -8.84 -5.32 1.74
C GLU A 476 -10.28 -5.86 1.76
N SER A 477 -10.47 -7.11 1.37
CA SER A 477 -11.78 -7.74 1.18
C SER A 477 -11.79 -9.15 1.75
N ILE A 478 -12.97 -9.61 2.14
CA ILE A 478 -13.23 -11.00 2.52
C ILE A 478 -14.47 -11.49 1.80
N ALA A 479 -14.41 -12.71 1.25
CA ALA A 479 -15.50 -13.38 0.58
C ALA A 479 -15.65 -14.82 1.08
N VAL A 480 -16.89 -15.33 1.05
CA VAL A 480 -17.24 -16.69 1.47
C VAL A 480 -17.93 -17.39 0.32
N PHE A 481 -17.44 -18.59 0.01
CA PHE A 481 -17.96 -19.44 -1.03
C PHE A 481 -18.42 -20.75 -0.42
N ASP A 482 -19.65 -21.15 -0.69
CA ASP A 482 -20.23 -22.43 -0.24
C ASP A 482 -20.48 -23.34 -1.44
N ARG A 483 -20.24 -24.64 -1.25
CA ARG A 483 -20.56 -25.70 -2.21
C ARG A 483 -21.41 -26.75 -1.54
N GLY A 484 -22.58 -27.02 -2.11
CA GLY A 484 -23.64 -27.83 -1.53
C GLY A 484 -24.99 -27.23 -1.83
#